data_AF-A0A388P2H5-F1
#
_entry.id   AF-A0A388P2H5-F1
#
_cell.length_a   1.000
_cell.length_b   1.000
_cell.length_c   1.000
_cell.angle_alpha   90.00
_cell.angle_beta   90.00
_cell.angle_gamma   90.00
#
_symmetry.space_group_name_H-M   'P 1'
#
loop_
_entity.id
_entity.type
_entity.pdbx_description
1 polymer ?
#
loop_
_entity_poly.entity_id
_entity_poly.type
_entity_poly.pdbx_seq_one_letter_code
_entity_poly.pdbx_strand_id
1 'polypeptide(L)'
;MRQTLEMFIYRKNEQETPATIPLEIDKKTAAGLAKDLLWLTSIDEAPDAPETWRAEVRRSGVVPPAPFGDEAFQEVDDLVQAMKSVLDQSNIDICALVPVAIDIEVSPGIKLVGYIPNCTPGAPMVATEICYRAGAKAYEYTPALRRLAIRLLIARAAGVEINKGFVLARHEGWPNKPDHIVRFRTVMLAASITQAKAKERLAMLCEMARTALVTPCASFGKTTDVENDEMVNSFDSFVSGDDFHQSSEFIVFGDNPEFDEIFHLKSPVIKFWQLHRKILALPDSDRPSVYTVS
;
A
#
# COMPACT_ATOMS: atom_id res chain seq x y z
N MET A 1 -16.44 -6.71 -5.24
CA MET A 1 -17.52 -5.69 -5.21
C MET A 1 -17.33 -4.59 -6.25
N ARG A 2 -16.39 -3.64 -6.09
CA ARG A 2 -16.27 -2.47 -6.99
C ARG A 2 -16.05 -2.82 -8.47
N GLN A 3 -15.15 -3.75 -8.77
CA GLN A 3 -14.80 -4.08 -10.17
C GLN A 3 -15.84 -5.00 -10.83
N THR A 4 -16.44 -5.92 -10.07
CA THR A 4 -17.37 -6.93 -10.59
C THR A 4 -18.81 -6.45 -10.62
N LEU A 5 -19.26 -5.80 -9.55
CA LEU A 5 -20.67 -5.43 -9.34
C LEU A 5 -20.91 -3.94 -9.54
N GLU A 6 -19.85 -3.17 -9.82
CA GLU A 6 -19.87 -1.70 -9.86
C GLU A 6 -20.44 -1.05 -8.58
N MET A 7 -20.53 -1.84 -7.50
CA MET A 7 -21.07 -1.40 -6.23
C MET A 7 -20.05 -0.54 -5.51
N PHE A 8 -20.46 0.67 -5.21
CA PHE A 8 -19.69 1.65 -4.46
C PHE A 8 -20.45 2.01 -3.18
N ILE A 9 -20.01 1.43 -2.08
CA ILE A 9 -20.61 1.64 -0.74
C ILE A 9 -20.14 2.94 -0.09
N TYR A 10 -19.13 3.61 -0.67
CA TYR A 10 -18.64 4.89 -0.18
C TYR A 10 -19.50 6.03 -0.73
N ARG A 11 -20.19 6.76 0.16
CA ARG A 11 -21.08 7.86 -0.24
C ARG A 11 -20.36 9.19 -0.18
N LYS A 12 -19.70 9.56 -1.28
CA LYS A 12 -18.93 10.83 -1.38
C LYS A 12 -19.79 12.08 -1.10
N ASN A 13 -21.07 12.04 -1.43
CA ASN A 13 -21.99 13.18 -1.31
C ASN A 13 -22.65 13.31 0.07
N GLU A 14 -22.42 12.33 0.97
CA GLU A 14 -22.86 12.37 2.37
C GLU A 14 -21.71 12.71 3.32
N GLN A 15 -20.51 13.03 2.80
CA GLN A 15 -19.50 13.67 3.64
C GLN A 15 -20.06 15.03 4.05
N GLU A 16 -20.51 15.12 5.30
CA GLU A 16 -20.87 16.39 5.93
C GLU A 16 -19.75 17.37 5.65
N THR A 17 -20.03 18.40 4.86
CA THR A 17 -19.12 19.54 4.79
C THR A 17 -19.25 20.22 6.14
N PRO A 18 -18.22 20.20 6.99
CA PRO A 18 -18.33 20.79 8.31
C PRO A 18 -18.72 22.25 8.13
N ALA A 19 -19.81 22.67 8.76
CA ALA A 19 -20.19 24.10 8.80
C ALA A 19 -19.25 24.93 9.70
N THR A 20 -18.14 24.32 10.14
CA THR A 20 -17.21 24.82 11.14
C THR A 20 -15.80 24.82 10.59
N ILE A 21 -15.02 25.82 11.01
CA ILE A 21 -13.57 25.88 10.76
C ILE A 21 -12.93 24.59 11.29
N PRO A 22 -12.01 23.93 10.54
CA PRO A 22 -11.34 22.73 11.02
C PRO A 22 -10.58 23.04 12.31
N LEU A 23 -10.81 22.24 13.35
CA LEU A 23 -10.08 22.31 14.63
C LEU A 23 -8.84 21.43 14.62
N GLU A 24 -8.83 20.42 13.75
CA GLU A 24 -7.74 19.46 13.56
C GLU A 24 -7.56 19.19 12.06
N ILE A 25 -6.39 18.68 11.67
CA ILE A 25 -6.13 18.23 10.30
C ILE A 25 -6.34 16.73 10.23
N ASP A 26 -7.20 16.30 9.31
CA ASP A 26 -7.40 14.88 9.08
C ASP A 26 -6.14 14.24 8.46
N LYS A 27 -6.00 12.93 8.69
CA LYS A 27 -4.82 12.15 8.27
C LYS A 27 -4.56 12.17 6.76
N LYS A 28 -5.59 12.34 5.93
CA LYS A 28 -5.46 12.38 4.47
C LYS A 28 -4.96 13.76 4.03
N THR A 29 -5.46 14.83 4.64
CA THR A 29 -4.98 16.19 4.40
C THR A 29 -3.51 16.33 4.84
N ALA A 30 -3.16 15.88 6.05
CA ALA A 30 -1.76 15.88 6.51
C ALA A 30 -0.82 15.11 5.56
N ALA A 31 -1.26 13.96 5.07
CA ALA A 31 -0.48 13.17 4.10
C ALA A 31 -0.29 13.89 2.76
N GLY A 32 -1.31 14.62 2.29
CA GLY A 32 -1.23 15.45 1.09
C GLY A 32 -0.23 16.59 1.27
N LEU A 33 -0.33 17.32 2.39
CA LEU A 33 0.58 18.40 2.73
C LEU A 33 2.04 17.94 2.82
N ALA A 34 2.30 16.80 3.47
CA ALA A 34 3.65 16.23 3.55
C ALA A 34 4.21 15.84 2.17
N LYS A 35 3.38 15.28 1.30
CA LYS A 35 3.78 14.97 -0.08
C LYS A 35 4.14 16.25 -0.86
N ASP A 36 3.29 17.26 -0.77
CA ASP A 36 3.46 18.53 -1.49
C ASP A 36 4.73 19.25 -1.01
N LEU A 37 4.95 19.31 0.30
CA LEU A 37 6.14 19.91 0.89
C LEU A 37 7.42 19.13 0.55
N LEU A 38 7.40 17.80 0.58
CA LEU A 38 8.55 16.98 0.18
C LEU A 38 8.92 17.26 -1.29
N TRP A 39 7.92 17.32 -2.18
CA TRP A 39 8.15 17.60 -3.59
C TRP A 39 8.67 19.03 -3.81
N LEU A 40 8.04 20.02 -3.18
CA LEU A 40 8.47 21.42 -3.26
C LEU A 40 9.93 21.58 -2.84
N THR A 41 10.28 21.09 -1.65
CA THR A 41 11.63 21.22 -1.08
C THR A 41 12.68 20.33 -1.74
N SER A 42 12.29 19.56 -2.76
CA SER A 42 13.19 18.79 -3.63
C SER A 42 13.40 19.47 -4.99
N ILE A 43 12.57 20.47 -5.35
CA ILE A 43 12.68 21.23 -6.60
C ILE A 43 13.17 22.66 -6.33
N ASP A 44 12.62 23.27 -5.29
CA ASP A 44 12.91 24.64 -4.90
C ASP A 44 13.87 24.65 -3.71
N GLU A 45 15.11 25.01 -3.99
CA GLU A 45 16.17 25.17 -2.99
C GLU A 45 16.13 26.54 -2.29
N ALA A 46 15.16 27.40 -2.62
CA ALA A 46 15.03 28.70 -1.97
C ALA A 46 14.81 28.53 -0.46
N PRO A 47 15.57 29.23 0.41
CA PRO A 47 15.46 29.09 1.86
C PRO A 47 14.08 29.42 2.42
N ASP A 48 13.30 30.24 1.72
CA ASP A 48 11.96 30.69 2.07
C ASP A 48 10.83 29.87 1.44
N ALA A 49 11.13 28.86 0.62
CA ALA A 49 10.12 28.00 -0.01
C ALA A 49 9.20 27.30 1.01
N PRO A 50 9.70 26.71 2.13
CA PRO A 50 8.83 26.13 3.16
C PRO A 50 7.89 27.16 3.81
N GLU A 51 8.38 28.36 4.13
CA GLU A 51 7.57 29.40 4.77
C GLU A 51 6.51 29.96 3.81
N THR A 52 6.87 30.13 2.54
CA THR A 52 5.94 30.54 1.49
C THR A 52 4.83 29.51 1.31
N TRP A 53 5.20 28.22 1.29
CA TRP A 53 4.24 27.12 1.25
C TRP A 53 3.31 27.10 2.46
N ARG A 54 3.84 27.26 3.69
CA ARG A 54 3.01 27.35 4.90
C ARG A 54 2.01 28.52 4.83
N ALA A 55 2.44 29.67 4.31
CA ALA A 55 1.58 30.84 4.14
C ALA A 55 0.45 30.60 3.10
N GLU A 56 0.73 29.88 2.02
CA GLU A 56 -0.30 29.47 1.03
C GLU A 56 -1.27 28.44 1.62
N VAL A 57 -0.76 27.44 2.33
CA VAL A 57 -1.59 26.42 3.00
C VAL A 57 -2.52 27.07 4.03
N ARG A 58 -2.03 28.02 4.83
CA ARG A 58 -2.87 28.79 5.76
C ARG A 58 -3.96 29.58 5.03
N ARG A 59 -3.64 30.24 3.91
CA ARG A 59 -4.61 30.98 3.10
C ARG A 59 -5.70 30.09 2.51
N SER A 60 -5.39 28.82 2.22
CA SER A 60 -6.38 27.87 1.71
C SER A 60 -7.44 27.46 2.73
N GLY A 61 -7.20 27.67 4.04
CA GLY A 61 -8.13 27.31 5.12
C GLY A 61 -8.22 25.81 5.40
N VAL A 62 -7.36 24.97 4.81
CA VAL A 62 -7.33 23.51 5.05
C VAL A 62 -6.72 23.12 6.39
N VAL A 63 -6.01 24.06 7.03
CA VAL A 63 -5.41 23.90 8.35
C VAL A 63 -6.11 24.83 9.35
N PRO A 64 -6.22 24.44 10.63
CA PRO A 64 -6.74 25.30 11.68
C PRO A 64 -5.99 26.64 11.74
N PRO A 65 -6.67 27.73 12.13
CA PRO A 65 -6.01 29.01 12.34
C PRO A 65 -4.95 28.89 13.45
N ALA A 66 -3.92 29.73 13.37
CA ALA A 66 -2.90 29.81 14.42
C ALA A 66 -3.53 30.20 15.77
N PRO A 67 -3.04 29.65 16.90
CA PRO A 67 -1.90 28.73 17.01
C PRO A 67 -2.26 27.25 16.81
N PHE A 68 -3.55 26.90 16.66
CA PHE A 68 -4.02 25.51 16.64
C PHE A 68 -3.47 24.69 15.45
N GLY A 69 -3.17 25.33 14.32
CA GLY A 69 -2.57 24.67 13.16
C GLY A 69 -1.06 24.51 13.24
N ASP A 70 -0.37 25.15 14.20
CA ASP A 70 1.10 25.21 14.21
C ASP A 70 1.74 23.86 14.58
N GLU A 71 1.14 23.11 15.49
CA GLU A 71 1.58 21.75 15.85
C GLU A 71 1.53 20.80 14.65
N ALA A 72 0.48 20.92 13.83
CA ALA A 72 0.33 20.09 12.64
C ALA A 72 1.30 20.46 11.51
N PHE A 73 1.65 21.75 11.39
CA PHE A 73 2.76 22.15 10.51
C PHE A 73 4.08 21.55 11.00
N GLN A 74 4.37 21.64 12.29
CA GLN A 74 5.58 21.05 12.87
C GLN A 74 5.65 19.54 12.62
N GLU A 75 4.55 18.81 12.78
CA GLU A 75 4.47 17.39 12.41
C GLU A 75 4.81 17.16 10.93
N VAL A 76 4.19 17.92 10.02
CA VAL A 76 4.46 17.78 8.58
C VAL A 76 5.92 18.05 8.26
N ASP A 77 6.51 19.09 8.86
CA ASP A 77 7.92 19.44 8.67
C ASP A 77 8.85 18.34 9.20
N ASP A 78 8.63 17.85 10.42
CA ASP A 78 9.43 16.77 11.03
C ASP A 78 9.38 15.50 10.16
N LEU A 79 8.21 15.15 9.64
CA LEU A 79 8.04 14.03 8.74
C LEU A 79 8.82 14.21 7.44
N VAL A 80 8.72 15.39 6.82
CA VAL A 80 9.41 15.67 5.55
C VAL A 80 10.91 15.69 5.74
N GLN A 81 11.43 16.29 6.82
CA GLN A 81 12.87 16.29 7.12
C GLN A 81 13.39 14.86 7.36
N ALA A 82 12.65 14.04 8.10
CA ALA A 82 13.00 12.64 8.30
C ALA A 82 12.99 11.85 6.97
N MET A 83 12.02 12.09 6.10
CA MET A 83 11.98 11.46 4.77
C MET A 83 13.14 11.90 3.88
N LYS A 84 13.46 13.20 3.81
CA LYS A 84 14.61 13.74 3.06
C LYS A 84 15.92 13.11 3.52
N SER A 85 16.14 13.08 4.84
CA SER A 85 17.34 12.47 5.41
C SER A 85 17.53 11.01 4.98
N VAL A 86 16.46 10.21 4.94
CA VAL A 86 16.53 8.82 4.46
C VAL A 86 16.75 8.71 2.95
N LEU A 87 16.11 9.59 2.15
CA LEU A 87 16.29 9.64 0.70
C LEU A 87 17.74 9.99 0.34
N ASP A 88 18.31 11.00 1.00
CA ASP A 88 19.70 11.44 0.83
C ASP A 88 20.68 10.32 1.19
N GLN A 89 20.50 9.69 2.35
CA GLN A 89 21.31 8.53 2.79
C GLN A 89 21.24 7.35 1.81
N SER A 90 20.11 7.22 1.10
CA SER A 90 19.88 6.15 0.13
C SER A 90 20.25 6.56 -1.31
N ASN A 91 20.75 7.78 -1.50
CA ASN A 91 21.06 8.37 -2.80
C ASN A 91 19.88 8.31 -3.79
N ILE A 92 18.68 8.66 -3.30
CA ILE A 92 17.44 8.70 -4.08
C ILE A 92 17.03 10.17 -4.26
N ASP A 93 17.21 10.68 -5.46
CA ASP A 93 16.61 11.94 -5.87
C ASP A 93 15.16 11.69 -6.31
N ILE A 94 14.20 12.21 -5.53
CA ILE A 94 12.77 12.04 -5.80
C ILE A 94 12.33 12.74 -7.10
N CYS A 95 12.98 13.83 -7.48
CA CYS A 95 12.66 14.62 -8.67
C CYS A 95 13.17 13.96 -9.95
N ALA A 96 14.23 13.16 -9.84
CA ALA A 96 14.78 12.39 -10.95
C ALA A 96 14.06 11.05 -11.20
N LEU A 97 13.09 10.67 -10.37
CA LEU A 97 12.39 9.40 -10.52
C LEU A 97 11.52 9.40 -11.79
N VAL A 98 11.65 8.35 -12.60
CA VAL A 98 10.95 8.19 -13.88
C VAL A 98 10.10 6.92 -13.91
N PRO A 99 8.98 6.91 -14.64
CA PRO A 99 8.24 5.69 -14.89
C PRO A 99 8.95 4.81 -15.93
N VAL A 100 8.92 3.49 -15.74
CA VAL A 100 9.42 2.51 -16.70
C VAL A 100 8.26 1.81 -17.39
N ALA A 101 8.19 1.94 -18.71
CA ALA A 101 7.15 1.30 -19.52
C ALA A 101 7.29 -0.22 -19.53
N ILE A 102 6.16 -0.90 -19.46
CA ILE A 102 6.05 -2.36 -19.50
C ILE A 102 5.05 -2.74 -20.59
N ASP A 103 5.46 -3.64 -21.47
CA ASP A 103 4.60 -4.38 -22.38
C ASP A 103 5.15 -5.80 -22.48
N ILE A 104 4.50 -6.74 -21.78
CA ILE A 104 4.94 -8.12 -21.74
C ILE A 104 3.78 -9.08 -21.91
N GLU A 105 4.02 -10.14 -22.67
CA GLU A 105 3.19 -11.33 -22.65
C GLU A 105 3.66 -12.26 -21.52
N VAL A 106 2.76 -12.50 -20.57
CA VAL A 106 3.02 -13.29 -19.36
C VAL A 106 2.68 -14.75 -19.59
N SER A 107 1.58 -15.01 -20.30
CA SER A 107 1.16 -16.32 -20.78
C SER A 107 0.31 -16.12 -22.05
N PRO A 108 0.05 -17.18 -22.84
CA PRO A 108 -0.67 -17.06 -24.11
C PRO A 108 -1.99 -16.28 -23.96
N GLY A 109 -2.07 -15.13 -24.62
CA GLY A 109 -3.25 -14.27 -24.58
C GLY A 109 -3.41 -13.40 -23.33
N ILE A 110 -2.41 -13.36 -22.43
CA ILE A 110 -2.36 -12.45 -21.28
C ILE A 110 -1.19 -11.49 -21.44
N LYS A 111 -1.52 -10.22 -21.66
CA LYS A 111 -0.55 -9.13 -21.66
C LYS A 111 -0.68 -8.27 -20.42
N LEU A 112 0.46 -7.85 -19.87
CA LEU A 112 0.55 -6.78 -18.89
C LEU A 112 1.15 -5.56 -19.57
N VAL A 113 0.39 -4.46 -19.58
CA VAL A 113 0.78 -3.19 -20.17
C VAL A 113 0.61 -2.08 -19.13
N GLY A 114 1.60 -1.21 -19.00
CA GLY A 114 1.53 -0.08 -18.07
C GLY A 114 2.92 0.45 -17.72
N TYR A 115 3.04 0.98 -16.51
CA TYR A 115 4.29 1.58 -16.03
C TYR A 115 4.62 1.12 -14.60
N ILE A 116 5.89 0.87 -14.34
CA ILE A 116 6.43 0.84 -12.99
C ILE A 116 6.78 2.29 -12.62
N PRO A 117 6.07 2.94 -11.68
CA PRO A 117 6.34 4.32 -11.33
C PRO A 117 7.59 4.43 -10.47
N ASN A 118 8.10 5.66 -10.35
CA ASN A 118 9.07 6.07 -9.35
C ASN A 118 10.37 5.24 -9.37
N CYS A 119 10.95 5.02 -10.56
CA CYS A 119 12.24 4.34 -10.71
C CYS A 119 13.40 5.32 -10.81
N THR A 120 14.53 5.03 -10.17
CA THR A 120 15.76 5.81 -10.38
C THR A 120 16.22 5.71 -11.84
N PRO A 121 16.85 6.76 -12.37
CA PRO A 121 17.46 6.71 -13.69
C PRO A 121 18.70 5.80 -13.67
N GLY A 122 19.04 5.24 -14.83
CA GLY A 122 20.23 4.39 -15.01
C GLY A 122 20.04 2.93 -14.60
N ALA A 123 20.79 2.03 -15.24
CA ALA A 123 20.79 0.61 -14.94
C ALA A 123 21.94 0.27 -13.96
N PRO A 124 21.71 -0.53 -12.90
CA PRO A 124 20.44 -1.11 -12.48
C PRO A 124 19.52 -0.06 -11.82
N MET A 125 18.23 -0.11 -12.17
CA MET A 125 17.22 0.80 -11.66
C MET A 125 16.69 0.34 -10.29
N VAL A 126 16.17 1.28 -9.51
CA VAL A 126 15.54 1.02 -8.20
C VAL A 126 14.13 1.58 -8.20
N ALA A 127 13.14 0.75 -7.87
CA ALA A 127 11.75 1.19 -7.74
C ALA A 127 11.46 1.70 -6.32
N THR A 128 10.76 2.83 -6.18
CA THR A 128 10.52 3.48 -4.88
C THR A 128 9.03 3.64 -4.62
N GLU A 129 8.59 3.40 -3.39
CA GLU A 129 7.24 3.70 -2.92
C GLU A 129 7.32 4.56 -1.65
N ILE A 130 6.61 5.69 -1.63
CA ILE A 130 6.58 6.62 -0.50
C ILE A 130 5.14 6.69 0.05
N CYS A 131 5.01 6.48 1.35
CA CYS A 131 3.73 6.43 2.07
C CYS A 131 3.70 7.50 3.16
N TYR A 132 2.74 8.43 3.08
CA TYR A 132 2.71 9.63 3.92
C TYR A 132 1.66 9.56 5.03
N ARG A 133 0.62 8.72 4.87
CA ARG A 133 -0.54 8.77 5.75
C ARG A 133 -0.26 8.08 7.09
N ALA A 134 -0.87 8.62 8.14
CA ALA A 134 -0.87 8.04 9.48
C ALA A 134 -1.84 6.84 9.55
N GLY A 135 -1.53 5.78 8.81
CA GLY A 135 -2.34 4.56 8.73
C GLY A 135 -1.79 3.44 9.60
N ALA A 136 -2.66 2.51 10.03
CA ALA A 136 -2.17 1.25 10.56
C ALA A 136 -1.35 0.52 9.49
N LYS A 137 -0.30 -0.18 9.92
CA LYS A 137 0.64 -0.91 9.06
C LYS A 137 -0.06 -1.75 7.98
N ALA A 138 -1.19 -2.38 8.32
CA ALA A 138 -1.97 -3.24 7.43
C ALA A 138 -2.59 -2.52 6.22
N TYR A 139 -2.85 -1.22 6.31
CA TYR A 139 -3.59 -0.49 5.27
C TYR A 139 -2.72 0.24 4.25
N GLU A 140 -1.48 0.58 4.61
CA GLU A 140 -0.62 1.41 3.75
C GLU A 140 0.73 0.75 3.50
N TYR A 141 1.48 0.49 4.56
CA TYR A 141 2.84 -0.03 4.48
C TYR A 141 2.91 -1.49 3.99
N THR A 142 2.14 -2.41 4.57
CA THR A 142 2.14 -3.82 4.12
C THR A 142 1.68 -3.93 2.65
N PRO A 143 0.61 -3.22 2.22
CA PRO A 143 0.26 -3.15 0.80
C PRO A 143 1.35 -2.55 -0.08
N ALA A 144 2.08 -1.52 0.38
CA ALA A 144 3.21 -0.94 -0.35
C ALA A 144 4.32 -1.96 -0.61
N LEU A 145 4.71 -2.75 0.41
CA LEU A 145 5.67 -3.83 0.24
C LEU A 145 5.22 -4.86 -0.79
N ARG A 146 3.94 -5.28 -0.74
CA ARG A 146 3.38 -6.24 -1.71
C ARG A 146 3.33 -5.68 -3.13
N ARG A 147 2.90 -4.41 -3.30
CA ARG A 147 2.91 -3.73 -4.61
C ARG A 147 4.33 -3.68 -5.18
N LEU A 148 5.30 -3.34 -4.35
CA LEU A 148 6.70 -3.28 -4.78
C LEU A 148 7.22 -4.67 -5.17
N ALA A 149 6.95 -5.71 -4.39
CA ALA A 149 7.30 -7.09 -4.73
C ALA A 149 6.72 -7.52 -6.09
N ILE A 150 5.45 -7.19 -6.37
CA ILE A 150 4.82 -7.44 -7.67
C ILE A 150 5.52 -6.64 -8.78
N ARG A 151 5.88 -5.37 -8.56
CA ARG A 151 6.62 -4.56 -9.54
C ARG A 151 7.98 -5.17 -9.88
N LEU A 152 8.72 -5.71 -8.89
CA LEU A 152 9.99 -6.40 -9.14
C LEU A 152 9.80 -7.68 -9.97
N LEU A 153 8.72 -8.43 -9.72
CA LEU A 153 8.35 -9.60 -10.55
C LEU A 153 8.04 -9.18 -11.99
N ILE A 154 7.27 -8.10 -12.18
CA ILE A 154 6.97 -7.53 -13.50
C ILE A 154 8.25 -7.12 -14.23
N ALA A 155 9.13 -6.38 -13.56
CA ALA A 155 10.41 -5.95 -14.13
C ALA A 155 11.26 -7.16 -14.57
N ARG A 156 11.39 -8.17 -13.70
CA ARG A 156 12.13 -9.39 -14.03
C ARG A 156 11.52 -10.14 -15.22
N ALA A 157 10.20 -10.25 -15.29
CA ALA A 157 9.51 -10.89 -16.40
C ALA A 157 9.70 -10.13 -17.73
N ALA A 158 9.82 -8.80 -17.64
CA ALA A 158 10.11 -7.90 -18.75
C ALA A 158 11.58 -7.84 -19.17
N GLY A 159 12.49 -8.47 -18.41
CA GLY A 159 13.94 -8.35 -18.66
C GLY A 159 14.51 -6.96 -18.31
N VAL A 160 13.79 -6.18 -17.51
CA VAL A 160 14.24 -4.86 -17.03
C VAL A 160 15.08 -5.06 -15.77
N GLU A 161 16.21 -4.35 -15.67
CA GLU A 161 17.16 -4.44 -14.56
C GLU A 161 16.69 -3.70 -13.29
N ILE A 162 15.51 -4.05 -12.76
CA ILE A 162 15.03 -3.60 -11.46
C ILE A 162 14.95 -4.81 -10.52
N ASN A 163 16.01 -5.01 -9.73
CA ASN A 163 16.13 -6.17 -8.84
C ASN A 163 15.85 -5.84 -7.37
N LYS A 164 15.80 -4.54 -7.04
CA LYS A 164 15.52 -4.04 -5.71
C LYS A 164 14.61 -2.83 -5.77
N GLY A 165 13.94 -2.57 -4.67
CA GLY A 165 13.18 -1.36 -4.47
C GLY A 165 13.13 -0.97 -3.00
N PHE A 166 12.61 0.22 -2.73
CA PHE A 166 12.50 0.77 -1.39
C PHE A 166 11.06 1.17 -1.06
N VAL A 167 10.67 0.95 0.19
CA VAL A 167 9.46 1.51 0.78
C VAL A 167 9.88 2.46 1.90
N LEU A 168 9.52 3.73 1.75
CA LEU A 168 9.66 4.76 2.77
C LEU A 168 8.25 5.12 3.26
N ALA A 169 7.99 4.98 4.56
CA ALA A 169 6.67 5.24 5.12
C ALA A 169 6.73 6.06 6.40
N ARG A 170 5.72 6.88 6.67
CA ARG A 170 5.42 7.38 8.03
C ARG A 170 5.28 6.17 8.97
N HIS A 171 5.94 6.22 10.12
CA HIS A 171 5.85 5.14 11.10
C HIS A 171 4.49 5.21 11.83
N GLU A 172 3.85 4.07 12.05
CA GLU A 172 2.50 3.99 12.64
C GLU A 172 2.45 4.45 14.12
N GLY A 173 3.59 4.38 14.81
CA GLY A 173 3.72 4.81 16.20
C GLY A 173 4.03 6.30 16.38
N TRP A 174 4.28 7.05 15.32
CA TRP A 174 4.60 8.48 15.38
C TRP A 174 3.32 9.34 15.26
N PRO A 175 3.12 10.39 16.09
CA PRO A 175 4.12 11.09 16.91
C PRO A 175 4.42 10.51 18.31
N ASN A 176 3.63 9.54 18.80
CA ASN A 176 3.79 8.98 20.15
C ASN A 176 5.14 8.29 20.42
N LYS A 177 5.90 7.95 19.38
CA LYS A 177 7.25 7.38 19.42
C LYS A 177 8.19 8.26 18.57
N PRO A 178 8.73 9.36 19.13
CA PRO A 178 9.48 10.36 18.37
C PRO A 178 10.77 9.80 17.74
N ASP A 179 11.38 8.77 18.33
CA ASP A 179 12.59 8.12 17.79
C ASP A 179 12.34 7.34 16.48
N HIS A 180 11.08 7.21 16.06
CA HIS A 180 10.68 6.45 14.88
C HIS A 180 9.70 7.27 14.04
N ILE A 181 10.16 8.36 13.41
CA ILE A 181 9.32 9.19 12.54
C ILE A 181 8.97 8.45 11.23
N VAL A 182 9.99 7.85 10.61
CA VAL A 182 9.87 7.14 9.34
C VAL A 182 10.33 5.69 9.46
N ARG A 183 9.84 4.86 8.55
CA ARG A 183 10.26 3.48 8.35
C ARG A 183 10.76 3.32 6.92
N PHE A 184 11.97 2.77 6.81
CA PHE A 184 12.60 2.46 5.53
C PHE A 184 12.85 0.96 5.40
N ARG A 185 12.54 0.41 4.23
CA ARG A 185 12.74 -1.01 3.92
C ARG A 185 13.14 -1.24 2.50
N THR A 186 13.96 -2.26 2.31
CA THR A 186 14.36 -2.75 1.00
C THR A 186 13.55 -3.99 0.66
N VAL A 187 13.00 -4.05 -0.56
CA VAL A 187 12.46 -5.28 -1.16
C VAL A 187 13.45 -5.70 -2.24
N MET A 188 13.89 -6.96 -2.21
CA MET A 188 14.82 -7.54 -3.17
C MET A 188 14.20 -8.76 -3.82
N LEU A 189 14.40 -8.90 -5.12
CA LEU A 189 14.06 -10.13 -5.82
C LEU A 189 15.21 -11.14 -5.66
N ALA A 190 14.90 -12.36 -5.22
CA ALA A 190 15.92 -13.40 -5.09
C ALA A 190 16.55 -13.74 -6.44
N ALA A 191 17.85 -14.06 -6.44
CA ALA A 191 18.57 -14.48 -7.65
C ALA A 191 18.01 -15.76 -8.28
N SER A 192 17.30 -16.59 -7.50
CA SER A 192 16.60 -17.78 -7.97
C SER A 192 15.39 -17.47 -8.85
N ILE A 193 14.85 -16.24 -8.81
CA ILE A 193 13.73 -15.83 -9.65
C ILE A 193 14.24 -15.45 -11.05
N THR A 194 14.24 -16.44 -11.94
CA THR A 194 14.52 -16.22 -13.36
C THR A 194 13.36 -15.49 -14.04
N GLN A 195 13.59 -14.97 -15.26
CA GLN A 195 12.54 -14.38 -16.08
C GLN A 195 11.36 -15.35 -16.32
N ALA A 196 11.65 -16.64 -16.56
CA ALA A 196 10.63 -17.66 -16.74
C ALA A 196 9.81 -17.88 -15.45
N LYS A 197 10.48 -17.95 -14.28
CA LYS A 197 9.80 -18.11 -12.99
C LYS A 197 8.94 -16.89 -12.64
N ALA A 198 9.42 -15.69 -12.98
CA ALA A 198 8.66 -14.46 -12.80
C ALA A 198 7.37 -14.47 -13.64
N LYS A 199 7.46 -14.86 -14.93
CA LYS A 199 6.28 -15.00 -15.80
C LYS A 199 5.28 -16.05 -15.27
N GLU A 200 5.77 -17.21 -14.82
CA GLU A 200 4.93 -18.25 -14.21
C GLU A 200 4.14 -17.69 -13.00
N ARG A 201 4.81 -16.97 -12.09
CA ARG A 201 4.16 -16.36 -10.92
C ARG A 201 3.16 -15.27 -11.30
N LEU A 202 3.51 -14.41 -12.26
CA LEU A 202 2.59 -13.39 -12.76
C LEU A 202 1.36 -13.99 -13.43
N ALA A 203 1.50 -15.12 -14.14
CA ALA A 203 0.37 -15.85 -14.70
C ALA A 203 -0.57 -16.36 -13.59
N MET A 204 -0.02 -16.87 -12.49
CA MET A 204 -0.82 -17.26 -11.32
C MET A 204 -1.54 -16.06 -10.69
N LEU A 205 -0.88 -14.90 -10.57
CA LEU A 205 -1.53 -13.66 -10.08
C LEU A 205 -2.67 -13.20 -11.00
N CYS A 206 -2.49 -13.31 -12.33
CA CYS A 206 -3.55 -12.99 -13.29
C CYS A 206 -4.75 -13.95 -13.12
N GLU A 207 -4.48 -15.23 -12.88
CA GLU A 207 -5.54 -16.22 -12.64
C GLU A 207 -6.27 -15.99 -11.32
N MET A 208 -5.55 -15.62 -10.26
CA MET A 208 -6.15 -15.18 -9.01
C MET A 208 -7.06 -13.96 -9.22
N ALA A 209 -6.59 -12.96 -9.97
CA ALA A 209 -7.39 -11.78 -10.29
C ALA A 209 -8.68 -12.15 -11.05
N ARG A 210 -8.60 -13.05 -12.03
CA ARG A 210 -9.80 -13.56 -12.73
C ARG A 210 -10.75 -14.29 -11.80
N THR A 211 -10.23 -15.12 -10.90
CA THR A 211 -11.05 -15.82 -9.90
C THR A 211 -11.78 -14.81 -9.02
N ALA A 212 -11.09 -13.79 -8.53
CA ALA A 212 -11.68 -12.73 -7.70
C ALA A 212 -12.65 -11.82 -8.46
N LEU A 213 -12.59 -11.78 -9.79
CA LEU A 213 -13.55 -11.04 -10.62
C LEU A 213 -14.90 -11.76 -10.73
N VAL A 214 -14.95 -13.09 -10.62
CA VAL A 214 -16.20 -13.86 -10.77
C VAL A 214 -16.70 -14.48 -9.47
N THR A 215 -15.82 -14.63 -8.47
CA THR A 215 -16.16 -15.17 -7.16
C THR A 215 -15.65 -14.26 -6.04
N PRO A 216 -16.47 -13.96 -5.02
CA PRO A 216 -15.99 -13.27 -3.83
C PRO A 216 -14.96 -14.11 -3.06
N CYS A 217 -13.70 -13.71 -3.09
CA CYS A 217 -12.61 -14.36 -2.34
C CYS A 217 -12.43 -13.70 -0.96
N ALA A 218 -13.45 -13.77 -0.12
CA ALA A 218 -13.43 -13.19 1.23
C ALA A 218 -12.43 -13.89 2.16
N SER A 219 -11.89 -13.15 3.14
CA SER A 219 -10.99 -13.70 4.15
C SER A 219 -11.68 -13.99 5.48
N PHE A 220 -12.86 -13.40 5.75
CA PHE A 220 -13.58 -13.50 7.02
C PHE A 220 -12.65 -13.23 8.21
N GLY A 221 -12.14 -12.00 8.29
CA GLY A 221 -11.13 -11.62 9.26
C GLY A 221 -9.81 -12.35 8.99
N LYS A 222 -9.35 -13.13 9.98
CA LYS A 222 -8.09 -13.90 9.93
C LYS A 222 -8.29 -15.37 9.57
N THR A 223 -9.49 -15.78 9.15
CA THR A 223 -9.80 -17.18 8.83
C THR A 223 -8.83 -17.75 7.81
N THR A 224 -8.42 -16.94 6.83
CA THR A 224 -7.49 -17.36 5.78
C THR A 224 -6.01 -17.15 6.14
N ASP A 225 -5.70 -16.82 7.39
CA ASP A 225 -4.34 -16.67 7.91
C ASP A 225 -3.94 -17.81 8.86
N VAL A 226 -4.92 -18.57 9.39
CA VAL A 226 -4.70 -19.68 10.33
C VAL A 226 -4.54 -21.04 9.63
N GLU A 227 -4.15 -22.07 10.40
CA GLU A 227 -4.12 -23.46 9.93
C GLU A 227 -5.54 -24.02 9.71
N ASN A 228 -5.67 -25.01 8.85
CA ASN A 228 -6.97 -25.51 8.38
C ASN A 228 -7.90 -25.98 9.52
N ASP A 229 -7.34 -26.54 10.59
CA ASP A 229 -8.08 -27.02 11.77
C ASP A 229 -8.56 -25.88 12.69
N GLU A 230 -7.97 -24.69 12.59
CA GLU A 230 -8.37 -23.49 13.35
C GLU A 230 -9.31 -22.57 12.55
N MET A 231 -9.49 -22.82 11.24
CA MET A 231 -10.28 -21.95 10.36
C MET A 231 -11.73 -21.80 10.83
N VAL A 232 -12.39 -22.90 11.24
CA VAL A 232 -13.79 -22.85 11.71
C VAL A 232 -13.93 -21.91 12.91
N ASN A 233 -13.04 -22.06 13.91
CA ASN A 233 -13.08 -21.21 15.10
C ASN A 233 -12.79 -19.74 14.77
N SER A 234 -11.84 -19.47 13.85
CA SER A 234 -11.55 -18.11 13.41
C SER A 234 -12.71 -17.50 12.62
N PHE A 235 -13.42 -18.30 11.84
CA PHE A 235 -14.59 -17.88 11.08
C PHE A 235 -15.73 -17.52 12.03
N ASP A 236 -16.08 -18.41 12.95
CA ASP A 236 -17.15 -18.21 13.93
C ASP A 236 -16.87 -16.98 14.80
N SER A 237 -15.62 -16.79 15.22
CA SER A 237 -15.21 -15.60 15.98
C SER A 237 -15.35 -14.30 15.19
N PHE A 238 -15.16 -14.32 13.87
CA PHE A 238 -15.31 -13.13 13.05
C PHE A 238 -16.78 -12.83 12.77
N VAL A 239 -17.57 -13.85 12.37
CA VAL A 239 -18.99 -13.71 12.06
C VAL A 239 -19.82 -13.31 13.28
N SER A 240 -19.45 -13.81 14.47
CA SER A 240 -20.11 -13.43 15.73
C SER A 240 -19.66 -12.07 16.28
N GLY A 241 -18.69 -11.41 15.63
CA GLY A 241 -18.13 -10.14 16.08
C GLY A 241 -18.94 -8.93 15.62
N ASP A 242 -18.94 -7.86 16.42
CA ASP A 242 -19.68 -6.63 16.13
C ASP A 242 -19.30 -5.99 14.78
N ASP A 243 -18.06 -6.20 14.34
CA ASP A 243 -17.53 -5.64 13.08
C ASP A 243 -18.06 -6.36 11.83
N PHE A 244 -18.64 -7.57 11.97
CA PHE A 244 -19.10 -8.35 10.81
C PHE A 244 -20.15 -7.58 10.01
N HIS A 245 -21.13 -6.96 10.65
CA HIS A 245 -22.19 -6.22 9.97
C HIS A 245 -21.72 -4.96 9.23
N GLN A 246 -20.49 -4.50 9.49
CA GLN A 246 -19.86 -3.37 8.80
C GLN A 246 -18.92 -3.83 7.68
N SER A 247 -18.72 -5.14 7.54
CA SER A 247 -17.76 -5.73 6.61
C SER A 247 -18.30 -5.85 5.19
N SER A 248 -17.39 -6.03 4.23
CA SER A 248 -17.77 -6.37 2.86
C SER A 248 -18.30 -7.80 2.76
N GLU A 249 -17.90 -8.67 3.67
CA GLU A 249 -18.34 -10.05 3.79
C GLU A 249 -19.82 -10.13 4.10
N PHE A 250 -20.34 -9.33 5.05
CA PHE A 250 -21.77 -9.27 5.35
C PHE A 250 -22.60 -8.85 4.14
N ILE A 251 -22.14 -7.86 3.38
CA ILE A 251 -22.84 -7.38 2.17
C ILE A 251 -22.96 -8.50 1.10
N VAL A 252 -21.95 -9.35 1.02
CA VAL A 252 -21.85 -10.38 -0.02
C VAL A 252 -22.50 -11.70 0.40
N PHE A 253 -22.31 -12.12 1.65
CA PHE A 253 -22.70 -13.43 2.16
C PHE A 253 -23.92 -13.39 3.10
N GLY A 254 -24.40 -12.20 3.44
CA GLY A 254 -25.57 -12.02 4.30
C GLY A 254 -25.28 -12.20 5.77
N ASP A 255 -26.36 -12.35 6.55
CA ASP A 255 -26.34 -12.32 8.02
C ASP A 255 -25.89 -13.63 8.66
N ASN A 256 -26.06 -14.75 7.97
CA ASN A 256 -25.74 -16.08 8.50
C ASN A 256 -24.93 -16.90 7.49
N PRO A 257 -23.67 -16.50 7.20
CA PRO A 257 -22.80 -17.26 6.31
C PRO A 257 -22.39 -18.59 6.95
N GLU A 258 -22.48 -19.68 6.20
CA GLU A 258 -22.07 -21.01 6.68
C GLU A 258 -20.62 -21.33 6.29
N PHE A 259 -19.82 -21.79 7.25
CA PHE A 259 -18.41 -22.10 7.02
C PHE A 259 -18.22 -23.12 5.88
N ASP A 260 -18.98 -24.23 5.91
CA ASP A 260 -18.84 -25.32 4.95
C ASP A 260 -19.27 -24.93 3.53
N GLU A 261 -20.15 -23.92 3.37
CA GLU A 261 -20.51 -23.39 2.05
C GLU A 261 -19.37 -22.56 1.45
N ILE A 262 -18.58 -21.88 2.29
CA ILE A 262 -17.56 -20.92 1.86
C ILE A 262 -16.17 -21.56 1.78
N PHE A 263 -15.83 -22.43 2.74
CA PHE A 263 -14.51 -23.01 2.95
C PHE A 263 -14.48 -24.55 2.76
N HIS A 264 -15.27 -25.08 1.82
CA HIS A 264 -15.14 -26.50 1.43
C HIS A 264 -13.87 -26.79 0.59
N LEU A 265 -13.45 -28.05 0.52
CA LEU A 265 -12.23 -28.50 -0.18
C LEU A 265 -12.10 -28.05 -1.65
N LYS A 266 -13.23 -27.88 -2.34
CA LYS A 266 -13.28 -27.42 -3.75
C LYS A 266 -13.54 -25.92 -3.87
N SER A 267 -13.53 -25.20 -2.76
CA SER A 267 -13.86 -23.78 -2.72
C SER A 267 -12.83 -22.98 -3.52
N PRO A 268 -13.26 -22.11 -4.44
CA PRO A 268 -12.38 -21.16 -5.08
C PRO A 268 -11.74 -20.19 -4.07
N VAL A 269 -12.36 -19.96 -2.91
CA VAL A 269 -11.81 -19.13 -1.82
C VAL A 269 -10.57 -19.78 -1.22
N ILE A 270 -10.63 -21.06 -0.87
CA ILE A 270 -9.46 -21.80 -0.36
C ILE A 270 -8.33 -21.81 -1.39
N LYS A 271 -8.64 -22.14 -2.65
CA LYS A 271 -7.65 -22.15 -3.73
C LYS A 271 -6.99 -20.77 -3.89
N PHE A 272 -7.78 -19.70 -3.84
CA PHE A 272 -7.28 -18.33 -3.95
C PHE A 272 -6.29 -18.00 -2.82
N TRP A 273 -6.65 -18.28 -1.56
CA TRP A 273 -5.80 -17.92 -0.42
C TRP A 273 -4.55 -18.81 -0.30
N GLN A 274 -4.62 -20.08 -0.70
CA GLN A 274 -3.43 -20.94 -0.83
C GLN A 274 -2.44 -20.40 -1.88
N LEU A 275 -2.94 -19.95 -3.03
CA LEU A 275 -2.11 -19.30 -4.05
C LEU A 275 -1.53 -17.97 -3.54
N HIS A 276 -2.33 -17.16 -2.84
CA HIS A 276 -1.90 -15.91 -2.24
C HIS A 276 -0.70 -16.12 -1.29
N ARG A 277 -0.81 -17.08 -0.35
CA ARG A 277 0.27 -17.42 0.58
C ARG A 277 1.53 -17.88 -0.18
N LYS A 278 1.38 -18.68 -1.24
CA LYS A 278 2.52 -19.18 -2.03
C LYS A 278 3.26 -18.07 -2.81
N ILE A 279 2.56 -17.06 -3.31
CA ILE A 279 3.13 -16.07 -4.25
C ILE A 279 3.56 -14.78 -3.56
N LEU A 280 2.82 -14.33 -2.54
CA LEU A 280 2.97 -13.02 -1.91
C LEU A 280 3.27 -13.11 -0.40
N ALA A 281 3.72 -14.26 0.10
CA ALA A 281 4.18 -14.36 1.49
C ALA A 281 5.25 -13.30 1.76
N LEU A 282 4.90 -12.35 2.62
CA LEU A 282 5.87 -11.51 3.29
C LEU A 282 6.31 -12.26 4.55
N PRO A 283 7.55 -12.07 5.03
CA PRO A 283 7.97 -12.62 6.31
C PRO A 283 7.03 -12.17 7.43
N ASP A 284 6.69 -13.10 8.34
CA ASP A 284 5.82 -12.82 9.50
C ASP A 284 6.42 -11.77 10.45
N SER A 285 7.75 -11.62 10.41
CA SER A 285 8.50 -10.66 11.20
C SER A 285 8.81 -9.39 10.40
N ASP A 286 8.54 -8.25 11.03
CA ASP A 286 8.90 -6.90 10.53
C ASP A 286 10.31 -6.45 10.94
N ARG A 287 11.04 -7.32 11.63
CA ARG A 287 12.41 -7.07 12.10
C ARG A 287 13.44 -6.93 10.98
N PRO A 288 13.40 -7.69 9.86
CA PRO A 288 14.40 -7.52 8.83
C PRO A 288 14.16 -6.20 8.07
N SER A 289 15.24 -5.47 7.83
CA SER A 289 15.23 -4.27 6.98
C SER A 289 15.15 -4.60 5.48
N VAL A 290 15.36 -5.87 5.13
CA VAL A 290 15.36 -6.40 3.76
C VAL A 290 14.35 -7.54 3.64
N TYR A 291 13.45 -7.43 2.67
CA TYR A 291 12.48 -8.44 2.28
C TYR A 291 12.90 -9.10 0.98
N THR A 292 13.13 -10.40 1.01
CA THR A 292 13.48 -11.16 -0.18
C THR A 292 12.24 -11.84 -0.75
N VAL A 293 11.92 -11.51 -2.01
CA VAL A 293 10.88 -12.17 -2.80
C VAL A 293 11.52 -13.40 -3.45
N SER A 294 11.27 -14.57 -2.86
CA SER A 294 11.84 -15.87 -3.24
C SER A 294 10.85 -16.80 -3.92
#